data_AF-A0A6N9YN56-F1
#
_entry.id   AF-A0A6N9YN56-F1
#
_cell.length_a   1.000
_cell.length_b   1.000
_cell.length_c   1.000
_cell.angle_alpha   90.00
_cell.angle_beta   90.00
_cell.angle_gamma   90.00
#
_symmetry.space_group_name_H-M   'P 1'
#
loop_
_entity.id
_entity.type
_entity.pdbx_description
1 polymer ?
#
loop_
_entity_poly.entity_id
_entity_poly.type
_entity_poly.pdbx_seq_one_letter_code
_entity_poly.pdbx_strand_id
1 'polypeptide(L)'
;MTVNVMAMNAFGVAAEAARRSGVVVRTLHELADLQRVVVLFDDIWRPDTGSPLVNIEQLRAMTHAGNYLAGAFDGDGRLIGACVGFFAAPSGTGLHSHIAGVAADARRRHVGFALKLHQRAWALERDLTEITWTFDPLLSRNAYFNLCKLGARPREYLVDFYGDINDSINAGQGSDRLLVAWTLGAAPGRPADVGGPRMDVEELRASGAVPALTESAAGWPECPPVSHWKDADVVLVQVPAEIETLRQSDHGAARQWRLAVRDVLGTMLRDGGRVAGFSRSGFYVVERTAE
;
A
#
# COMPACT_ATOMS: atom_id res chain seq x y z
N MET A 1 21.68 -11.05 25.76
CA MET A 1 20.61 -10.86 24.76
C MET A 1 19.53 -10.03 25.40
N THR A 2 19.52 -8.73 25.15
CA THR A 2 18.42 -7.86 25.55
C THR A 2 17.25 -8.19 24.64
N VAL A 3 16.20 -8.80 25.16
CA VAL A 3 14.98 -9.05 24.38
C VAL A 3 14.45 -7.69 23.92
N ASN A 4 14.35 -7.48 22.61
CA ASN A 4 13.73 -6.27 22.06
C ASN A 4 12.24 -6.27 22.41
N VAL A 5 11.88 -5.61 23.52
CA VAL A 5 10.52 -5.58 24.08
C VAL A 5 9.51 -5.03 23.06
N MET A 6 9.92 -4.11 22.18
CA MET A 6 9.08 -3.59 21.12
C MET A 6 8.74 -4.66 20.07
N ALA A 7 9.73 -5.47 19.68
CA ALA A 7 9.51 -6.59 18.77
C ALA A 7 8.56 -7.64 19.38
N MET A 8 8.75 -7.99 20.65
CA MET A 8 7.89 -8.95 21.35
C MET A 8 6.43 -8.47 21.43
N ASN A 9 6.21 -7.20 21.76
CA ASN A 9 4.86 -6.60 21.74
C ASN A 9 4.28 -6.61 20.31
N ALA A 10 5.07 -6.24 19.30
CA ALA A 10 4.64 -6.26 17.91
C ALA A 10 4.22 -7.66 17.43
N PHE A 11 4.93 -8.71 17.84
CA PHE A 11 4.52 -10.09 17.57
C PHE A 11 3.21 -10.47 18.27
N GLY A 12 2.99 -10.01 19.51
CA GLY A 12 1.70 -10.19 20.20
C GLY A 12 0.53 -9.55 19.44
N VAL A 13 0.71 -8.33 18.93
CA VAL A 13 -0.28 -7.63 18.10
C VAL A 13 -0.49 -8.37 16.76
N ALA A 14 0.58 -8.82 16.11
CA ALA A 14 0.49 -9.58 14.87
C ALA A 14 -0.24 -10.93 15.05
N ALA A 15 0.05 -11.65 16.13
CA ALA A 15 -0.60 -12.91 16.46
C ALA A 15 -2.10 -12.74 16.74
N GLU A 16 -2.48 -11.67 17.44
CA GLU A 16 -3.90 -11.36 17.67
C GLU A 16 -4.63 -11.01 16.36
N ALA A 17 -4.01 -10.23 15.48
CA ALA A 17 -4.58 -9.95 14.16
C ALA A 17 -4.73 -11.23 13.33
N ALA A 18 -3.73 -12.12 13.33
CA ALA A 18 -3.79 -13.40 12.65
C ALA A 18 -4.94 -14.29 13.19
N ARG A 19 -5.09 -14.39 14.51
CA ARG A 19 -6.21 -15.11 15.15
C ARG A 19 -7.57 -14.56 14.73
N ARG A 20 -7.77 -13.25 14.77
CA ARG A 20 -9.03 -12.60 14.33
C ARG A 20 -9.33 -12.84 12.85
N SER A 21 -8.29 -12.95 12.03
CA SER A 21 -8.39 -13.29 10.62
C SER A 21 -8.60 -14.79 10.36
N GLY A 22 -8.53 -15.64 11.40
CA GLY A 22 -8.62 -17.10 11.30
C GLY A 22 -7.47 -17.69 10.50
N VAL A 23 -6.26 -17.16 10.68
CA VAL A 23 -5.04 -17.62 9.99
C VAL A 23 -3.86 -17.79 10.93
N VAL A 24 -2.91 -18.62 10.52
CA VAL A 24 -1.56 -18.68 11.09
C VAL A 24 -0.60 -18.01 10.10
N VAL A 25 0.12 -16.98 10.56
CA VAL A 25 1.15 -16.32 9.76
C VAL A 25 2.52 -16.82 10.21
N ARG A 26 3.35 -17.26 9.26
CA ARG A 26 4.72 -17.73 9.53
C ARG A 26 5.66 -17.41 8.38
N THR A 27 6.95 -17.26 8.68
CA THR A 27 8.00 -17.16 7.66
C THR A 27 8.15 -18.47 6.90
N LEU A 28 8.42 -18.40 5.59
CA LEU A 28 8.59 -19.59 4.73
C LEU A 28 10.01 -19.66 4.19
N HIS A 29 10.58 -20.85 4.20
CA HIS A 29 11.93 -21.14 3.71
C HIS A 29 11.94 -22.41 2.85
N GLU A 30 11.06 -23.38 3.17
CA GLU A 30 10.98 -24.66 2.49
C GLU A 30 10.47 -24.55 1.05
N LEU A 31 11.10 -25.30 0.15
CA LEU A 31 10.83 -25.24 -1.29
C LEU A 31 9.35 -25.47 -1.62
N ALA A 32 8.71 -26.41 -0.93
CA ALA A 32 7.29 -26.72 -1.11
C ALA A 32 6.37 -25.53 -0.77
N ASP A 33 6.72 -24.74 0.25
CA ASP A 33 5.96 -23.54 0.61
C ASP A 33 6.20 -22.42 -0.41
N LEU A 34 7.43 -22.26 -0.90
CA LEU A 34 7.76 -21.27 -1.94
C LEU A 34 7.02 -21.55 -3.26
N GLN A 35 6.88 -22.82 -3.65
CA GLN A 35 6.05 -23.23 -4.79
C GLN A 35 4.59 -22.78 -4.62
N ARG A 36 4.02 -22.96 -3.43
CA ARG A 36 2.65 -22.51 -3.13
C ARG A 36 2.50 -20.99 -3.22
N VAL A 37 3.54 -20.23 -2.87
CA VAL A 37 3.54 -18.76 -3.02
C VAL A 37 3.49 -18.34 -4.49
N VAL A 38 4.28 -18.99 -5.36
CA VAL A 38 4.24 -18.72 -6.81
C VAL A 38 2.84 -18.97 -7.36
N VAL A 39 2.26 -20.14 -7.09
CA VAL A 39 0.89 -20.47 -7.53
C VAL A 39 -0.14 -19.46 -7.02
N LEU A 40 -0.05 -19.10 -5.73
CA LEU A 40 -0.95 -18.10 -5.15
C LEU A 40 -0.86 -16.75 -5.86
N PHE A 41 0.34 -16.28 -6.19
CA PHE A 41 0.51 -14.99 -6.87
C PHE A 41 0.05 -15.05 -8.33
N ASP A 42 0.30 -16.16 -9.03
CA ASP A 42 -0.23 -16.36 -10.39
C ASP A 42 -1.76 -16.35 -10.40
N ASP A 43 -2.41 -16.98 -9.41
CA ASP A 43 -3.87 -16.97 -9.27
C ASP A 43 -4.45 -15.58 -9.02
N ILE A 44 -3.75 -14.74 -8.24
CA ILE A 44 -4.21 -13.40 -7.86
C ILE A 44 -4.08 -12.40 -9.02
N TRP A 45 -2.93 -12.35 -9.67
CA TRP A 45 -2.61 -11.32 -10.67
C TRP A 45 -2.78 -11.78 -12.11
N ARG A 46 -2.72 -13.10 -12.36
CA ARG A 46 -2.81 -13.71 -13.68
C ARG A 46 -1.88 -13.01 -14.68
N PRO A 47 -0.55 -13.03 -14.43
CA PRO A 47 0.40 -12.37 -15.31
C PRO A 47 0.45 -13.05 -16.69
N ASP A 48 0.93 -12.32 -17.69
CA ASP A 48 1.16 -12.87 -19.03
C ASP A 48 2.18 -14.02 -19.02
N THR A 49 1.99 -14.97 -19.95
CA THR A 49 2.89 -16.11 -20.13
C THR A 49 4.34 -15.63 -20.35
N GLY A 50 5.25 -16.10 -19.51
CA GLY A 50 6.68 -15.76 -19.58
C GLY A 50 7.08 -14.51 -18.78
N SER A 51 6.15 -13.87 -18.07
CA SER A 51 6.43 -12.71 -17.20
C SER A 51 5.94 -12.95 -15.77
N PRO A 52 6.48 -13.97 -15.04
CA PRO A 52 6.07 -14.25 -13.68
C PRO A 52 6.40 -13.09 -12.73
N LEU A 53 5.54 -12.84 -11.75
CA LEU A 53 5.76 -11.78 -10.76
C LEU A 53 7.00 -12.03 -9.90
N VAL A 54 7.20 -13.30 -9.52
CA VAL A 54 8.37 -13.83 -8.81
C VAL A 54 8.55 -15.29 -9.23
N ASN A 55 9.80 -15.76 -9.29
CA ASN A 55 10.09 -17.18 -9.51
C ASN A 55 10.67 -17.86 -8.27
N ILE A 56 10.69 -19.20 -8.29
CA ILE A 56 11.09 -20.00 -7.13
C ILE A 56 12.56 -19.81 -6.77
N GLU A 57 13.43 -19.63 -7.77
CA GLU A 57 14.87 -19.39 -7.60
C GLU A 57 15.11 -18.07 -6.87
N GLN A 58 14.38 -17.02 -7.24
CA GLN A 58 14.40 -15.71 -6.58
C GLN A 58 13.92 -15.83 -5.13
N LEU A 59 12.77 -16.43 -4.89
CA LEU A 59 12.24 -16.59 -3.52
C LEU A 59 13.20 -17.41 -2.63
N ARG A 60 13.81 -18.46 -3.19
CA ARG A 60 14.79 -19.28 -2.47
C ARG A 60 16.07 -18.51 -2.17
N ALA A 61 16.59 -17.76 -3.14
CA ALA A 61 17.76 -16.91 -2.94
C ALA A 61 17.48 -15.82 -1.88
N MET A 62 16.33 -15.16 -1.95
CA MET A 62 15.93 -14.12 -1.00
C MET A 62 15.86 -14.65 0.44
N THR A 63 15.14 -15.75 0.65
CA THR A 63 14.99 -16.37 1.98
C THR A 63 16.33 -16.89 2.51
N HIS A 64 17.17 -17.47 1.65
CA HIS A 64 18.53 -17.88 2.02
C HIS A 64 19.40 -16.69 2.45
N ALA A 65 19.27 -15.54 1.78
CA ALA A 65 19.94 -14.29 2.15
C ALA A 65 19.31 -13.57 3.36
N GLY A 66 18.34 -14.18 4.04
CA GLY A 66 17.72 -13.64 5.25
C GLY A 66 16.64 -12.58 5.01
N ASN A 67 16.11 -12.47 3.79
CA ASN A 67 15.03 -11.54 3.46
C ASN A 67 13.66 -12.03 3.96
N TYR A 68 12.70 -11.12 4.02
CA TYR A 68 11.37 -11.41 4.52
C TYR A 68 10.52 -12.16 3.50
N LEU A 69 10.00 -13.31 3.90
CA LEU A 69 8.95 -14.01 3.19
C LEU A 69 8.07 -14.73 4.20
N ALA A 70 6.78 -14.39 4.22
CA ALA A 70 5.80 -15.03 5.09
C ALA A 70 4.52 -15.40 4.34
N GLY A 71 3.90 -16.49 4.80
CA GLY A 71 2.59 -16.95 4.34
C GLY A 71 1.56 -16.91 5.45
N ALA A 72 0.30 -16.69 5.07
CA ALA A 72 -0.88 -16.81 5.92
C ALA A 72 -1.65 -18.08 5.53
N PHE A 73 -1.82 -18.99 6.48
CA PHE A 73 -2.51 -20.27 6.29
C PHE A 73 -3.86 -20.26 7.00
N ASP A 74 -4.92 -20.75 6.37
CA ASP A 74 -6.21 -20.97 7.03
C ASP A 74 -6.20 -22.20 7.94
N GLY A 75 -7.34 -22.49 8.58
CA GLY A 75 -7.49 -23.62 9.52
C GLY A 75 -7.27 -25.00 8.88
N ASP A 76 -7.40 -25.10 7.55
CA ASP A 76 -7.18 -26.33 6.80
C ASP A 76 -5.72 -26.46 6.31
N GLY A 77 -4.87 -25.47 6.63
CA GLY A 77 -3.48 -25.43 6.22
C GLY A 77 -3.27 -24.98 4.77
N ARG A 78 -4.28 -24.38 4.12
CA ARG A 78 -4.14 -23.81 2.78
C ARG A 78 -3.51 -22.42 2.88
N LEU A 79 -2.55 -22.14 1.99
CA LEU A 79 -1.94 -20.81 1.86
C LEU A 79 -2.94 -19.86 1.18
N ILE A 80 -3.37 -18.82 1.89
CA ILE A 80 -4.37 -17.85 1.40
C ILE A 80 -3.85 -16.42 1.27
N GLY A 81 -2.60 -16.19 1.67
CA GLY A 81 -1.94 -14.90 1.52
C GLY A 81 -0.44 -15.05 1.70
N ALA A 82 0.33 -14.19 1.04
CA ALA A 82 1.78 -14.17 1.18
C ALA A 82 2.31 -12.73 1.07
N CYS A 83 3.45 -12.48 1.69
CA CYS A 83 4.13 -11.19 1.63
C CYS A 83 5.65 -11.41 1.56
N VAL A 84 6.27 -10.79 0.57
CA VAL A 84 7.70 -10.86 0.24
C VAL A 84 8.30 -9.46 0.38
N GLY A 85 9.48 -9.35 0.97
CA GLY A 85 10.24 -8.11 1.02
C GLY A 85 11.73 -8.37 1.19
N PHE A 86 12.55 -7.41 0.80
CA PHE A 86 14.01 -7.48 0.86
C PHE A 86 14.62 -6.26 1.54
N PHE A 87 15.82 -6.41 2.10
CA PHE A 87 16.51 -5.28 2.72
C PHE A 87 16.74 -4.15 1.71
N ALA A 88 16.44 -2.94 2.13
CA ALA A 88 16.65 -1.73 1.33
C ALA A 88 18.00 -1.10 1.69
N ALA A 89 18.60 -0.40 0.74
CA ALA A 89 19.73 0.47 1.01
C ALA A 89 19.26 1.77 1.72
N PRO A 90 20.08 2.35 2.64
CA PRO A 90 21.32 1.79 3.15
C PRO A 90 21.07 0.57 4.05
N SER A 91 22.03 -0.36 4.06
CA SER A 91 21.90 -1.62 4.82
C SER A 91 21.64 -1.37 6.30
N GLY A 92 20.86 -2.26 6.91
CA GLY A 92 20.49 -2.18 8.33
C GLY A 92 19.41 -1.14 8.67
N THR A 93 18.91 -0.38 7.69
CA THR A 93 17.94 0.70 7.97
C THR A 93 16.49 0.28 7.70
N GLY A 94 16.23 -0.38 6.57
CA GLY A 94 14.84 -0.61 6.15
C GLY A 94 14.61 -1.88 5.33
N LEU A 95 13.34 -2.20 5.19
CA LEU A 95 12.81 -3.29 4.36
C LEU A 95 11.99 -2.70 3.21
N HIS A 96 12.26 -3.09 1.97
CA HIS A 96 11.32 -2.89 0.87
C HIS A 96 10.34 -4.06 0.81
N SER A 97 9.05 -3.79 1.05
CA SER A 97 7.96 -4.76 0.93
C SER A 97 7.54 -4.89 -0.53
N HIS A 98 8.18 -5.81 -1.24
CA HIS A 98 8.05 -6.00 -2.69
C HIS A 98 6.64 -6.38 -3.17
N ILE A 99 6.07 -7.46 -2.64
CA ILE A 99 4.76 -7.95 -3.07
C ILE A 99 3.98 -8.53 -1.89
N ALA A 100 2.68 -8.25 -1.83
CA ALA A 100 1.77 -8.78 -0.84
C ALA A 100 0.42 -9.07 -1.48
N GLY A 101 -0.04 -10.32 -1.37
CA GLY A 101 -1.25 -10.81 -2.00
C GLY A 101 -2.10 -11.62 -1.04
N VAL A 102 -3.42 -11.55 -1.23
CA VAL A 102 -4.40 -12.36 -0.52
C VAL A 102 -5.37 -12.93 -1.55
N ALA A 103 -5.65 -14.23 -1.44
CA ALA A 103 -6.60 -14.94 -2.30
C ALA A 103 -7.97 -14.25 -2.30
N ALA A 104 -8.66 -14.27 -3.44
CA ALA A 104 -9.91 -13.51 -3.62
C ALA A 104 -11.02 -13.94 -2.66
N ASP A 105 -11.12 -15.25 -2.39
CA ASP A 105 -12.04 -15.89 -1.46
C ASP A 105 -11.73 -15.59 0.02
N ALA A 106 -10.50 -15.17 0.32
CA ALA A 106 -10.05 -14.75 1.65
C ALA A 106 -10.10 -13.23 1.86
N ARG A 107 -10.57 -12.45 0.87
CA ARG A 107 -10.76 -11.00 1.01
C ARG A 107 -11.77 -10.70 2.12
N ARG A 108 -11.66 -9.49 2.70
CA ARG A 108 -12.48 -9.01 3.85
C ARG A 108 -12.24 -9.72 5.19
N ARG A 109 -11.41 -10.76 5.26
CA ARG A 109 -10.97 -11.39 6.52
C ARG A 109 -9.79 -10.66 7.20
N HIS A 110 -9.40 -9.49 6.70
CA HIS A 110 -8.23 -8.73 7.19
C HIS A 110 -6.87 -9.46 7.12
N VAL A 111 -6.74 -10.50 6.30
CA VAL A 111 -5.49 -11.28 6.15
C VAL A 111 -4.29 -10.42 5.77
N GLY A 112 -4.47 -9.47 4.85
CA GLY A 112 -3.40 -8.54 4.44
C GLY A 112 -2.92 -7.65 5.60
N PHE A 113 -3.82 -7.29 6.52
CA PHE A 113 -3.45 -6.55 7.73
C PHE A 113 -2.61 -7.41 8.68
N ALA A 114 -3.01 -8.67 8.90
CA ALA A 114 -2.24 -9.61 9.70
C ALA A 114 -0.84 -9.85 9.12
N LEU A 115 -0.72 -10.02 7.79
CA LEU A 115 0.56 -10.16 7.09
C LEU A 115 1.48 -8.94 7.29
N LYS A 116 0.93 -7.72 7.16
CA LYS A 116 1.72 -6.49 7.33
C LYS A 116 2.12 -6.23 8.78
N LEU A 117 1.29 -6.62 9.76
CA LEU A 117 1.65 -6.58 11.17
C LEU A 117 2.75 -7.58 11.51
N HIS A 118 2.70 -8.78 10.95
CA HIS A 118 3.78 -9.75 11.07
C HIS A 118 5.08 -9.22 10.43
N GLN A 119 5.00 -8.58 9.25
CA GLN A 119 6.15 -7.94 8.60
C GLN A 119 6.76 -6.84 9.47
N ARG A 120 5.93 -6.01 10.13
CA ARG A 120 6.36 -5.01 11.11
C ARG A 120 7.09 -5.65 12.30
N ALA A 121 6.53 -6.71 12.88
CA ALA A 121 7.15 -7.41 14.00
C ALA A 121 8.52 -8.02 13.63
N TRP A 122 8.59 -8.66 12.46
CA TRP A 122 9.83 -9.23 11.91
C TRP A 122 10.90 -8.17 11.65
N ALA A 123 10.50 -7.00 11.15
CA ALA A 123 11.41 -5.88 10.89
C ALA A 123 11.95 -5.27 12.19
N LEU A 124 11.08 -5.06 13.19
CA LEU A 124 11.47 -4.58 14.51
C LEU A 124 12.43 -5.54 15.23
N GLU A 125 12.25 -6.85 15.09
CA GLU A 125 13.17 -7.86 15.64
C GLU A 125 14.60 -7.75 15.08
N ARG A 126 14.75 -7.18 13.88
CA ARG A 126 16.02 -6.97 13.19
C ARG A 126 16.51 -5.52 13.31
N ASP A 127 15.95 -4.78 14.25
CA ASP A 127 16.28 -3.37 14.52
C ASP A 127 16.13 -2.46 13.30
N LEU A 128 15.29 -2.85 12.32
CA LEU A 128 14.94 -1.98 11.20
C LEU A 128 14.02 -0.88 11.68
N THR A 129 14.21 0.32 11.14
CA THR A 129 13.44 1.51 11.51
C THR A 129 12.33 1.83 10.51
N GLU A 130 12.25 1.10 9.39
CA GLU A 130 11.32 1.44 8.32
C GLU A 130 10.94 0.26 7.40
N ILE A 131 9.71 0.30 6.89
CA ILE A 131 9.29 -0.50 5.74
C ILE A 131 8.78 0.43 4.63
N THR A 132 9.29 0.29 3.40
CA THR A 132 8.82 1.03 2.23
C THR A 132 8.14 0.12 1.21
N TRP A 133 7.19 0.65 0.45
CA TRP A 133 6.61 -0.03 -0.72
C TRP A 133 5.90 0.99 -1.61
N THR A 134 5.57 0.56 -2.82
CA THR A 134 4.76 1.33 -3.75
C THR A 134 3.35 0.76 -3.87
N PHE A 135 2.38 1.59 -4.23
CA PHE A 135 1.05 1.12 -4.65
C PHE A 135 0.47 2.05 -5.72
N ASP A 136 -0.54 1.58 -6.45
CA ASP A 136 -1.25 2.41 -7.43
C ASP A 136 -2.05 3.53 -6.74
N PRO A 137 -1.76 4.82 -6.98
CA PRO A 137 -2.48 5.91 -6.31
C PRO A 137 -3.98 5.95 -6.61
N LEU A 138 -4.45 5.34 -7.71
CA LEU A 138 -5.87 5.28 -8.06
C LEU A 138 -6.64 4.18 -7.31
N LEU A 139 -5.95 3.20 -6.71
CA LEU A 139 -6.60 2.14 -5.94
C LEU A 139 -7.01 2.67 -4.55
N SER A 140 -8.20 3.28 -4.48
CA SER A 140 -8.78 3.88 -3.27
C SER A 140 -8.69 2.97 -2.03
N ARG A 141 -9.00 1.68 -2.17
CA ARG A 141 -8.88 0.71 -1.07
C ARG A 141 -7.44 0.54 -0.56
N ASN A 142 -6.44 0.62 -1.44
CA ASN A 142 -5.03 0.53 -1.08
C ASN A 142 -4.59 1.83 -0.42
N ALA A 143 -5.05 2.98 -0.92
CA ALA A 143 -4.80 4.27 -0.28
C ALA A 143 -5.32 4.28 1.17
N TYR A 144 -6.57 3.89 1.38
CA TYR A 144 -7.14 3.78 2.72
C TYR A 144 -6.41 2.75 3.59
N PHE A 145 -6.08 1.57 3.05
CA PHE A 145 -5.35 0.55 3.80
C PHE A 145 -3.95 1.04 4.23
N ASN A 146 -3.17 1.59 3.31
CA ASN A 146 -1.81 2.02 3.58
C ASN A 146 -1.78 3.23 4.52
N LEU A 147 -2.61 4.24 4.25
CA LEU A 147 -2.55 5.52 4.98
C LEU A 147 -3.35 5.49 6.29
N CYS A 148 -4.53 4.85 6.29
CA CYS A 148 -5.44 4.90 7.43
C CYS A 148 -5.43 3.63 8.27
N LYS A 149 -5.16 2.45 7.71
CA LYS A 149 -5.07 1.21 8.52
C LYS A 149 -3.67 0.95 9.01
N LEU A 150 -2.65 1.10 8.17
CA LEU A 150 -1.26 0.90 8.59
C LEU A 150 -0.66 2.18 9.19
N GLY A 151 -1.06 3.34 8.69
CA GLY A 151 -0.45 4.60 9.11
C GLY A 151 0.85 4.92 8.36
N ALA A 152 1.07 4.32 7.19
CA ALA A 152 2.18 4.70 6.32
C ALA A 152 1.99 6.13 5.80
N ARG A 153 3.08 6.77 5.34
CA ARG A 153 3.05 8.11 4.77
C ARG A 153 3.64 8.12 3.37
N PRO A 154 3.01 8.81 2.40
CA PRO A 154 3.61 9.01 1.09
C PRO A 154 4.91 9.80 1.19
N ARG A 155 5.87 9.43 0.34
CA ARG A 155 7.14 10.13 0.17
C ARG A 155 7.27 10.73 -1.22
N GLU A 156 6.87 9.97 -2.22
CA GLU A 156 7.15 10.33 -3.60
C GLU A 156 6.07 9.77 -4.53
N TYR A 157 5.72 10.55 -5.54
CA TYR A 157 4.92 10.11 -6.68
C TYR A 157 5.85 9.72 -7.82
N LEU A 158 5.90 8.43 -8.13
CA LEU A 158 6.75 7.85 -9.16
C LEU A 158 5.93 7.67 -10.44
N VAL A 159 6.30 8.41 -11.48
CA VAL A 159 5.65 8.34 -12.79
C VAL A 159 6.13 7.10 -13.54
N ASP A 160 5.18 6.29 -14.01
CA ASP A 160 5.42 5.10 -14.84
C ASP A 160 6.57 4.20 -14.36
N PHE A 161 6.58 3.93 -13.05
CA PHE A 161 7.72 3.37 -12.33
C PHE A 161 8.19 2.00 -12.84
N TYR A 162 7.27 1.19 -13.35
CA TYR A 162 7.53 -0.15 -13.89
C TYR A 162 7.35 -0.23 -15.42
N GLY A 163 7.09 0.89 -16.10
CA GLY A 163 6.68 0.92 -17.51
C GLY A 163 5.35 0.21 -17.77
N ASP A 164 5.23 -0.43 -18.94
CA ASP A 164 4.05 -1.18 -19.34
C ASP A 164 3.91 -2.48 -18.52
N ILE A 165 2.94 -2.51 -17.60
CA ILE A 165 2.52 -3.72 -16.89
C ILE A 165 1.30 -4.30 -17.61
N ASN A 166 1.52 -5.35 -18.39
CA ASN A 166 0.47 -6.14 -19.00
C ASN A 166 0.01 -7.25 -18.04
N ASP A 167 -0.70 -6.85 -16.99
CA ASP A 167 -1.44 -7.78 -16.13
C ASP A 167 -2.93 -7.41 -16.13
N SER A 168 -3.76 -8.34 -15.63
CA SER A 168 -5.22 -8.17 -15.59
C SER A 168 -5.70 -6.98 -14.73
N ILE A 169 -4.82 -6.42 -13.89
CA ILE A 169 -5.14 -5.36 -12.94
C ILE A 169 -4.81 -3.98 -13.51
N ASN A 170 -3.67 -3.81 -14.18
CA ASN A 170 -3.15 -2.52 -14.65
C ASN A 170 -3.61 -2.19 -16.08
N ALA A 171 -3.95 -3.20 -16.90
CA ALA A 171 -4.57 -3.05 -18.22
C ALA A 171 -3.88 -2.01 -19.15
N GLY A 172 -2.55 -1.89 -19.10
CA GLY A 172 -1.78 -1.01 -20.00
C GLY A 172 -1.95 0.50 -19.77
N GLN A 173 -2.38 0.94 -18.59
CA GLN A 173 -2.61 2.37 -18.28
C GLN A 173 -1.44 3.08 -17.60
N GLY A 174 -0.22 2.60 -17.86
CA GLY A 174 0.99 3.02 -17.16
C GLY A 174 1.03 2.60 -15.70
N SER A 175 2.21 2.72 -15.11
CA SER A 175 2.54 2.14 -13.81
C SER A 175 2.88 3.19 -12.76
N ASP A 176 2.14 4.30 -12.70
CA ASP A 176 2.34 5.27 -11.64
C ASP A 176 2.20 4.62 -10.27
N ARG A 177 3.09 5.02 -9.36
CA ARG A 177 3.21 4.48 -8.01
C ARG A 177 3.36 5.59 -7.00
N LEU A 178 2.61 5.48 -5.91
CA LEU A 178 2.87 6.27 -4.72
C LEU A 178 3.80 5.47 -3.80
N LEU A 179 5.04 5.94 -3.65
CA LEU A 179 5.99 5.39 -2.68
C LEU A 179 5.57 5.81 -1.28
N VAL A 180 5.37 4.84 -0.39
CA VAL A 180 5.06 5.08 1.02
C VAL A 180 6.13 4.49 1.91
N ALA A 181 6.27 5.11 3.09
CA ALA A 181 7.12 4.64 4.16
C ALA A 181 6.30 4.43 5.44
N TRP A 182 6.57 3.33 6.12
CA TRP A 182 6.07 3.01 7.45
C TRP A 182 7.23 3.03 8.43
N THR A 183 7.39 4.15 9.12
CA THR A 183 8.38 4.32 10.17
C THR A 183 8.04 3.43 11.37
N LEU A 184 9.02 2.68 11.84
CA LEU A 184 8.92 1.73 12.93
C LEU A 184 9.57 2.32 14.19
N GLY A 185 8.91 2.20 15.34
CA GLY A 185 9.52 2.52 16.64
C GLY A 185 9.58 4.01 17.03
N ALA A 186 8.76 4.89 16.43
CA ALA A 186 8.71 6.28 16.83
C ALA A 186 7.99 6.49 18.20
N ALA A 187 8.80 6.71 19.24
CA ALA A 187 8.54 7.13 20.63
C ALA A 187 7.76 6.16 21.57
N PRO A 188 8.30 5.82 22.75
CA PRO A 188 7.55 5.13 23.80
C PRO A 188 6.47 6.06 24.38
N GLY A 189 5.21 5.60 24.39
CA GLY A 189 4.10 6.32 25.03
C GLY A 189 2.82 6.45 24.22
N ARG A 190 2.77 5.97 22.96
CA ARG A 190 1.51 5.89 22.21
C ARG A 190 1.06 4.44 22.02
N PRO A 191 0.04 3.95 22.75
CA PRO A 191 -0.65 2.73 22.38
C PRO A 191 -1.55 3.00 21.15
N ALA A 192 -0.95 3.27 19.98
CA ALA A 192 -1.67 3.58 18.72
C ALA A 192 -0.77 3.58 17.44
N ASP A 193 0.30 2.78 17.35
CA ASP A 193 1.25 2.83 16.22
C ASP A 193 0.73 2.29 14.88
N VAL A 194 -0.52 1.81 14.86
CA VAL A 194 -1.17 1.24 13.68
C VAL A 194 -2.49 1.98 13.49
N GLY A 195 -2.58 2.72 12.39
CA GLY A 195 -3.73 3.54 12.06
C GLY A 195 -3.33 4.98 11.73
N GLY A 196 -3.98 5.54 10.72
CA GLY A 196 -3.88 6.95 10.36
C GLY A 196 -5.05 7.76 10.94
N PRO A 197 -4.95 9.10 10.90
CA PRO A 197 -6.06 9.98 11.27
C PRO A 197 -7.32 9.66 10.44
N ARG A 198 -8.49 9.76 11.07
CA ARG A 198 -9.77 9.74 10.34
C ARG A 198 -9.91 11.08 9.61
N MET A 199 -10.17 11.01 8.32
CA MET A 199 -10.44 12.19 7.49
C MET A 199 -11.92 12.25 7.14
N ASP A 200 -12.60 13.31 7.58
CA ASP A 200 -13.97 13.63 7.20
C ASP A 200 -13.97 14.82 6.24
N VAL A 201 -14.44 14.61 5.01
CA VAL A 201 -14.33 15.61 3.94
C VAL A 201 -15.28 16.79 4.17
N GLU A 202 -16.43 16.56 4.79
CA GLU A 202 -17.39 17.63 5.06
C GLU A 202 -16.85 18.59 6.12
N GLU A 203 -16.26 18.05 7.19
CA GLU A 203 -15.59 18.83 8.22
C GLU A 203 -14.37 19.59 7.66
N LEU A 204 -13.58 18.93 6.81
CA LEU A 204 -12.42 19.56 6.16
C LEU A 204 -12.85 20.72 5.25
N ARG A 205 -13.90 20.55 4.45
CA ARG A 205 -14.45 21.62 3.59
C ARG A 205 -15.00 22.77 4.41
N ALA A 206 -15.73 22.48 5.50
CA ALA A 206 -16.21 23.51 6.44
C ALA A 206 -15.06 24.29 7.08
N SER A 207 -13.88 23.67 7.19
CA SER A 207 -12.64 24.28 7.70
C SER A 207 -11.77 24.92 6.61
N GLY A 208 -12.28 25.05 5.37
CA GLY A 208 -11.59 25.73 4.28
C GLY A 208 -10.83 24.83 3.30
N ALA A 209 -10.89 23.50 3.42
CA ALA A 209 -10.26 22.62 2.45
C ALA A 209 -10.94 22.70 1.07
N VAL A 210 -10.15 22.82 0.01
CA VAL A 210 -10.65 23.02 -1.36
C VAL A 210 -10.36 21.79 -2.24
N PRO A 211 -11.30 21.29 -3.04
CA PRO A 211 -11.02 20.24 -4.01
C PRO A 211 -10.21 20.75 -5.21
N ALA A 212 -9.11 20.07 -5.51
CA ALA A 212 -8.34 20.27 -6.74
C ALA A 212 -8.62 19.20 -7.81
N LEU A 213 -9.25 18.09 -7.42
CA LEU A 213 -9.69 17.04 -8.33
C LEU A 213 -10.96 16.40 -7.76
N THR A 214 -12.00 16.31 -8.59
CA THR A 214 -13.29 15.68 -8.26
C THR A 214 -13.76 14.75 -9.36
N GLU A 215 -14.72 13.90 -9.05
CA GLU A 215 -15.44 13.09 -10.03
C GLU A 215 -16.70 13.81 -10.51
N SER A 216 -16.88 13.88 -11.83
CA SER A 216 -18.08 14.41 -12.46
C SER A 216 -19.27 13.47 -12.32
N ALA A 217 -20.49 13.96 -12.61
CA ALA A 217 -21.67 13.10 -12.70
C ALA A 217 -21.56 11.99 -13.76
N ALA A 218 -20.65 12.14 -14.73
CA ALA A 218 -20.38 11.15 -15.76
C ALA A 218 -19.21 10.20 -15.41
N GLY A 219 -18.60 10.32 -14.22
CA GLY A 219 -17.48 9.47 -13.78
C GLY A 219 -16.10 9.90 -14.30
N TRP A 220 -15.99 11.11 -14.86
CA TRP A 220 -14.74 11.65 -15.39
C TRP A 220 -14.03 12.54 -14.36
N PRO A 221 -12.69 12.64 -14.38
CA PRO A 221 -11.98 13.59 -13.55
C PRO A 221 -12.28 15.02 -13.97
N GLU A 222 -12.60 15.87 -12.99
CA GLU A 222 -12.74 17.31 -13.15
C GLU A 222 -11.66 18.01 -12.31
N CYS A 223 -10.83 18.80 -12.99
CA CYS A 223 -9.78 19.61 -12.37
C CYS A 223 -10.18 21.09 -12.41
N PRO A 224 -10.63 21.68 -11.28
CA PRO A 224 -10.76 23.13 -11.20
C PRO A 224 -9.42 23.83 -11.51
N PRO A 225 -9.45 25.04 -12.10
CA PRO A 225 -8.24 25.81 -12.36
C PRO A 225 -7.40 25.98 -11.08
N VAL A 226 -6.08 25.94 -11.21
CA VAL A 226 -5.14 26.08 -10.07
C VAL A 226 -5.44 27.33 -9.23
N SER A 227 -5.90 28.42 -9.85
CA SER A 227 -6.31 29.65 -9.16
C SER A 227 -7.41 29.46 -8.11
N HIS A 228 -8.17 28.36 -8.16
CA HIS A 228 -9.25 28.09 -7.19
C HIS A 228 -8.73 27.49 -5.88
N TRP A 229 -7.57 26.83 -5.88
CA TRP A 229 -7.05 26.11 -4.72
C TRP A 229 -5.58 26.42 -4.41
N LYS A 230 -4.93 27.29 -5.19
CA LYS A 230 -3.52 27.68 -5.00
C LYS A 230 -3.22 28.36 -3.67
N ASP A 231 -4.20 28.96 -3.02
CA ASP A 231 -4.05 29.67 -1.75
C ASP A 231 -4.63 28.87 -0.57
N ALA A 232 -5.10 27.63 -0.82
CA ALA A 232 -5.66 26.76 0.21
C ALA A 232 -4.57 25.98 0.95
N ASP A 233 -4.60 26.01 2.29
CA ASP A 233 -3.70 25.25 3.16
C ASP A 233 -3.93 23.74 3.04
N VAL A 234 -5.17 23.34 2.82
CA VAL A 234 -5.57 21.93 2.66
C VAL A 234 -6.29 21.74 1.33
N VAL A 235 -5.80 20.79 0.55
CA VAL A 235 -6.34 20.46 -0.76
C VAL A 235 -6.80 19.01 -0.80
N LEU A 236 -7.96 18.78 -1.42
CA LEU A 236 -8.58 17.47 -1.56
C LEU A 236 -8.40 16.97 -3.00
N VAL A 237 -7.87 15.75 -3.15
CA VAL A 237 -7.67 15.10 -4.45
C VAL A 237 -8.46 13.80 -4.48
N GLN A 238 -9.58 13.79 -5.19
CA GLN A 238 -10.40 12.60 -5.35
C GLN A 238 -9.71 11.57 -6.25
N VAL A 239 -10.00 10.29 -6.01
CA VAL A 239 -9.73 9.19 -6.93
C VAL A 239 -11.03 8.41 -7.17
N PRO A 240 -11.17 7.70 -8.31
CA PRO A 240 -12.38 6.94 -8.58
C PRO A 240 -12.55 5.82 -7.57
N ALA A 241 -13.80 5.54 -7.20
CA ALA A 241 -14.11 4.50 -6.19
C ALA A 241 -13.61 3.11 -6.64
N GLU A 242 -13.81 2.76 -7.91
CA GLU A 242 -13.52 1.43 -8.48
C GLU A 242 -12.75 1.57 -9.80
N ILE A 243 -11.48 2.01 -9.73
CA ILE A 243 -10.61 2.15 -10.92
C ILE A 243 -10.50 0.84 -11.73
N GLU A 244 -10.55 -0.31 -11.08
CA GLU A 244 -10.48 -1.61 -11.75
C GLU A 244 -11.68 -1.86 -12.66
N THR A 245 -12.88 -1.43 -12.25
CA THR A 245 -14.07 -1.50 -13.11
C THR A 245 -13.93 -0.54 -14.28
N LEU A 246 -13.49 0.71 -14.03
CA LEU A 246 -13.27 1.68 -15.10
C LEU A 246 -12.25 1.20 -16.13
N ARG A 247 -11.19 0.51 -15.70
CA ARG A 247 -10.20 -0.11 -16.60
C ARG A 247 -10.79 -1.11 -17.57
N GLN A 248 -11.95 -1.71 -17.26
CA GLN A 248 -12.62 -2.69 -18.11
C GLN A 248 -13.76 -2.06 -18.92
N SER A 249 -14.48 -1.09 -18.33
CA SER A 249 -15.68 -0.52 -18.94
C SER A 249 -15.42 0.74 -19.76
N ASP A 250 -14.44 1.58 -19.36
CA ASP A 250 -14.11 2.84 -20.02
C ASP A 250 -12.61 3.16 -19.88
N HIS A 251 -11.83 2.67 -20.85
CA HIS A 251 -10.38 2.88 -20.88
C HIS A 251 -10.02 4.36 -20.99
N GLY A 252 -10.86 5.18 -21.64
CA GLY A 252 -10.64 6.61 -21.81
C GLY A 252 -10.71 7.34 -20.48
N ALA A 253 -11.78 7.10 -19.71
CA ALA A 253 -11.95 7.67 -18.38
C ALA A 253 -10.84 7.25 -17.42
N ALA A 254 -10.49 5.96 -17.38
CA ALA A 254 -9.45 5.46 -16.50
C ALA A 254 -8.05 6.03 -16.85
N ARG A 255 -7.75 6.25 -18.14
CA ARG A 255 -6.54 6.97 -18.57
C ARG A 255 -6.55 8.44 -18.15
N GLN A 256 -7.67 9.15 -18.30
CA GLN A 256 -7.77 10.54 -17.85
C GLN A 256 -7.59 10.66 -16.34
N TRP A 257 -8.16 9.74 -15.55
CA TRP A 257 -7.95 9.70 -14.10
C TRP A 257 -6.47 9.55 -13.72
N ARG A 258 -5.73 8.68 -14.42
CA ARG A 258 -4.27 8.52 -14.23
C ARG A 258 -3.55 9.84 -14.45
N LEU A 259 -3.83 10.52 -15.56
CA LEU A 259 -3.18 11.80 -15.90
C LEU A 259 -3.56 12.90 -14.90
N ALA A 260 -4.83 13.04 -14.57
CA ALA A 260 -5.31 14.04 -13.62
C ALA A 260 -4.69 13.87 -12.23
N VAL A 261 -4.63 12.63 -11.70
CA VAL A 261 -4.00 12.36 -10.40
C VAL A 261 -2.48 12.58 -10.46
N ARG A 262 -1.81 12.17 -11.54
CA ARG A 262 -0.38 12.45 -11.76
C ARG A 262 -0.09 13.93 -11.72
N ASP A 263 -0.87 14.71 -12.46
CA ASP A 263 -0.65 16.15 -12.61
C ASP A 263 -0.95 16.89 -11.30
N VAL A 264 -2.05 16.56 -10.63
CA VAL A 264 -2.46 17.24 -9.39
C VAL A 264 -1.67 16.75 -8.18
N LEU A 265 -1.79 15.47 -7.82
CA LEU A 265 -1.14 14.92 -6.62
C LEU A 265 0.37 14.87 -6.76
N GLY A 266 0.88 14.48 -7.93
CA GLY A 266 2.31 14.40 -8.19
C GLY A 266 3.00 15.75 -8.13
N THR A 267 2.38 16.81 -8.67
CA THR A 267 2.91 18.18 -8.57
C THR A 267 2.89 18.68 -7.13
N MET A 268 1.78 18.51 -6.39
CA MET A 268 1.73 18.92 -4.98
C MET A 268 2.80 18.26 -4.12
N LEU A 269 3.06 16.96 -4.31
CA LEU A 269 4.10 16.26 -3.57
C LEU A 269 5.50 16.74 -3.95
N ARG A 270 5.72 17.06 -5.23
CA ARG A 270 6.99 17.64 -5.70
C ARG A 270 7.25 19.03 -5.12
N ASP A 271 6.19 19.81 -4.95
CA ASP A 271 6.23 21.17 -4.40
C ASP A 271 6.28 21.18 -2.85
N GLY A 272 6.49 20.03 -2.21
CA GLY A 272 6.65 19.91 -0.75
C GLY A 272 5.36 19.69 0.02
N GLY A 273 4.21 19.56 -0.66
CA GLY A 273 2.95 19.18 -0.05
C GLY A 273 3.03 17.81 0.63
N ARG A 274 2.27 17.63 1.70
CA ARG A 274 2.26 16.43 2.53
C ARG A 274 0.88 15.79 2.55
N VAL A 275 0.77 14.53 2.13
CA VAL A 275 -0.47 13.77 2.33
C VAL A 275 -0.66 13.46 3.81
N ALA A 276 -1.71 14.03 4.41
CA ALA A 276 -2.07 13.84 5.81
C ALA A 276 -2.85 12.55 6.04
N GLY A 277 -3.60 12.09 5.05
CA GLY A 277 -4.36 10.85 5.09
C GLY A 277 -5.26 10.66 3.88
N PHE A 278 -6.25 9.76 4.03
CA PHE A 278 -7.19 9.43 2.98
C PHE A 278 -8.61 9.31 3.56
N SER A 279 -9.60 9.90 2.91
CA SER A 279 -10.98 9.84 3.38
C SER A 279 -11.67 8.53 2.95
N ARG A 280 -12.75 8.17 3.65
CA ARG A 280 -13.61 7.05 3.21
C ARG A 280 -14.37 7.36 1.92
N SER A 281 -14.54 8.63 1.59
CA SER A 281 -15.17 9.11 0.36
C SER A 281 -14.21 9.17 -0.84
N GLY A 282 -12.97 8.67 -0.71
CA GLY A 282 -12.05 8.53 -1.84
C GLY A 282 -11.16 9.74 -2.11
N PHE A 283 -10.84 10.54 -1.08
CA PHE A 283 -9.97 11.72 -1.24
C PHE A 283 -8.64 11.54 -0.52
N TYR A 284 -7.54 11.82 -1.22
CA TYR A 284 -6.31 12.21 -0.54
C TYR A 284 -6.49 13.60 0.07
N VAL A 285 -6.05 13.76 1.31
CA VAL A 285 -6.01 15.04 2.00
C VAL A 285 -4.57 15.51 2.02
N VAL A 286 -4.28 16.59 1.31
CA VAL A 286 -2.93 17.13 1.14
C VAL A 286 -2.84 18.46 1.87
N GLU A 287 -1.96 18.53 2.86
CA GLU A 287 -1.55 19.78 3.47
C GLU A 287 -0.45 20.40 2.62
N ARG A 288 -0.62 21.67 2.23
CA ARG A 288 0.39 22.39 1.46
C ARG A 288 1.31 23.14 2.42
N THR A 289 2.60 23.13 2.15
CA THR A 289 3.53 24.03 2.83
C THR A 289 3.27 25.43 2.31
N ALA A 290 3.02 26.38 3.21
CA ALA A 290 3.03 27.79 2.86
C ALA A 290 4.46 28.15 2.40
N GLU A 291 4.58 28.78 1.24
CA GLU A 291 5.82 29.45 0.82
C GLU A 291 6.11 30.66 1.71
#